data_AF-A0A8X7E3V1-F1
#
_entry.id   AF-A0A8X7E3V1-F1
#
_cell.length_a   1.000
_cell.length_b   1.000
_cell.length_c   1.000
_cell.angle_alpha   90.00
_cell.angle_beta   90.00
_cell.angle_gamma   90.00
#
_symmetry.space_group_name_H-M   'P 1'
#
loop_
_entity.id
_entity.type
_entity.pdbx_description
1 polymer ?
#
loop_
_entity_poly.entity_id
_entity_poly.type
_entity_poly.pdbx_seq_one_letter_code
_entity_poly.pdbx_strand_id
1 'polypeptide(L)'
;MPLDISKAERAIETAGRILKAVIVGPPLVRKGPGGEVHVDVPLLYDGEAVDRVHFDPEAMVPSPKGRPVRTRVSVDPDRVKAVMESVMGECRVLDAAEFRDPEDAWAVPVAWRNIIIAHIKVAYDGAEFVPDLALTAEVRRNVP
;
A
#
# COMPACT_ATOMS: atom_id res chain seq x y z
N MET A 1 27.61 -9.81 7.46
CA MET A 1 26.97 -10.20 8.73
C MET A 1 26.06 -11.38 8.45
N PRO A 2 25.98 -12.43 9.32
CA PRO A 2 25.05 -13.53 9.10
C PRO A 2 23.59 -13.04 9.14
N LEU A 3 22.72 -13.74 8.42
CA LEU A 3 21.28 -13.52 8.45
C LEU A 3 20.75 -13.84 9.85
N ASP A 4 19.98 -12.91 10.41
CA ASP A 4 19.29 -13.07 11.69
C ASP A 4 17.79 -12.99 11.45
N ILE A 5 17.12 -14.14 11.52
CA ILE A 5 15.70 -14.30 11.19
C ILE A 5 14.80 -13.58 12.20
N SER A 6 15.26 -13.35 13.43
CA SER A 6 14.47 -12.61 14.43
C SER A 6 14.14 -11.18 14.00
N LYS A 7 14.92 -10.60 13.08
CA LYS A 7 14.65 -9.29 12.49
C LYS A 7 13.44 -9.30 11.56
N ALA A 8 13.20 -10.42 10.88
CA ALA A 8 12.01 -10.59 10.06
C ALA A 8 10.76 -10.68 10.95
N GLU A 9 10.82 -11.43 12.06
CA GLU A 9 9.73 -11.50 13.05
C GLU A 9 9.41 -10.11 13.62
N ARG A 10 10.44 -9.37 14.04
CA ARG A 10 10.30 -7.98 14.50
C ARG A 10 9.71 -7.06 13.43
N ALA A 11 10.09 -7.23 12.17
CA ALA A 11 9.51 -6.46 11.06
C ALA A 11 8.01 -6.73 10.89
N ILE A 12 7.57 -7.99 11.02
CA ILE A 12 6.15 -8.37 10.97
C ILE A 12 5.36 -7.73 12.10
N GLU A 13 5.89 -7.76 13.33
CA GLU A 13 5.28 -7.09 14.49
C GLU A 13 5.18 -5.57 14.31
N THR A 14 6.24 -4.94 13.80
CA THR A 14 6.28 -3.51 13.49
C THR A 14 5.25 -3.16 12.42
N ALA A 15 5.19 -3.91 11.32
CA ALA A 15 4.19 -3.73 10.27
C ALA A 15 2.75 -3.90 10.80
N GLY A 16 2.52 -4.87 11.70
CA GLY A 16 1.21 -5.07 12.33
C GLY A 16 0.78 -3.88 13.19
N ARG A 17 1.73 -3.21 13.87
CA ARG A 17 1.45 -1.96 14.61
C ARG A 17 1.17 -0.80 13.67
N ILE A 18 1.96 -0.65 12.60
CA ILE A 18 1.77 0.39 11.57
C ILE A 18 0.40 0.25 10.93
N LEU A 19 0.01 -0.95 10.48
CA LEU A 19 -1.26 -1.21 9.80
C LEU A 19 -2.48 -0.70 10.58
N LYS A 20 -2.46 -0.79 11.91
CA LYS A 20 -3.55 -0.32 12.78
C LYS A 20 -3.72 1.21 12.78
N ALA A 21 -2.69 1.94 12.39
CA ALA A 21 -2.67 3.40 12.32
C ALA A 21 -2.65 3.92 10.87
N VAL A 22 -2.68 3.03 9.89
CA VAL A 22 -2.74 3.42 8.47
C VAL A 22 -4.08 4.08 8.18
N ILE A 23 -4.02 5.20 7.47
CA ILE A 23 -5.19 5.88 6.91
C ILE A 23 -5.18 5.81 5.39
N VAL A 24 -6.37 5.94 4.79
CA VAL A 24 -6.54 5.98 3.34
C VAL A 24 -6.33 7.42 2.85
N GLY A 25 -5.33 7.60 1.98
CA GLY A 25 -5.04 8.87 1.33
C GLY A 25 -6.03 9.20 0.19
N PRO A 26 -5.90 10.38 -0.42
CA PRO A 26 -6.73 10.75 -1.57
C PRO A 26 -6.41 9.84 -2.78
N PRO A 27 -7.42 9.24 -3.44
CA PRO A 27 -7.18 8.44 -4.63
C PRO A 27 -6.53 9.24 -5.76
N LEU A 28 -5.49 8.69 -6.36
CA LEU A 28 -4.76 9.24 -7.49
C LEU A 28 -5.36 8.66 -8.78
N VAL A 29 -6.13 9.47 -9.50
CA VAL A 29 -6.80 9.08 -10.74
C VAL A 29 -5.97 9.55 -11.94
N ARG A 30 -5.38 8.61 -12.68
CA ARG A 30 -4.59 8.89 -13.88
C ARG A 30 -5.35 8.49 -15.13
N LYS A 31 -5.32 9.34 -16.15
CA LYS A 31 -5.92 9.09 -17.46
C LYS A 31 -4.83 8.84 -18.50
N GLY A 32 -4.93 7.72 -19.19
CA GLY A 32 -4.11 7.35 -20.33
C GLY A 32 -4.60 8.00 -21.63
N PRO A 33 -3.76 7.98 -22.68
CA PRO A 33 -4.06 8.64 -23.96
C PRO A 33 -5.26 8.01 -24.71
N GLY A 34 -5.59 6.74 -24.45
CA GLY A 34 -6.77 6.07 -25.01
C GLY A 34 -8.03 6.23 -24.16
N GLY A 35 -8.00 7.10 -23.14
CA GLY A 35 -9.09 7.29 -22.20
C GLY A 35 -9.16 6.25 -21.09
N GLU A 36 -8.16 5.35 -21.00
CA GLU A 36 -8.06 4.41 -19.88
C GLU A 36 -7.81 5.16 -18.58
N VAL A 37 -8.47 4.74 -17.51
CA VAL A 37 -8.32 5.25 -16.16
C VAL A 37 -7.58 4.20 -15.34
N HIS A 38 -6.60 4.67 -14.57
CA HIS A 38 -5.91 3.91 -13.56
C HIS A 38 -6.04 4.62 -12.21
N VAL A 39 -6.43 3.89 -11.18
CA VAL A 39 -6.69 4.43 -9.84
C VAL A 39 -5.71 3.79 -8.86
N ASP A 40 -4.88 4.61 -8.26
CA ASP A 40 -4.01 4.23 -7.15
C ASP A 40 -4.53 4.87 -5.87
N VAL A 41 -4.66 4.10 -4.79
CA VAL A 41 -5.07 4.61 -3.49
C VAL A 41 -3.88 4.55 -2.53
N PRO A 42 -3.31 5.69 -2.14
CA PRO A 42 -2.21 5.73 -1.18
C PRO A 42 -2.65 5.27 0.20
N LEU A 43 -1.84 4.44 0.85
CA LEU A 43 -1.93 4.16 2.27
C LEU A 43 -0.92 5.05 2.99
N LEU A 44 -1.36 5.76 4.02
CA LEU A 44 -0.52 6.72 4.74
C LEU A 44 -0.34 6.31 6.20
N TYR A 45 0.86 6.48 6.73
CA TYR A 45 1.19 6.34 8.14
C TYR A 45 2.05 7.54 8.54
N ASP A 46 1.63 8.26 9.59
CA ASP A 46 2.30 9.48 10.07
C ASP A 46 2.58 10.53 8.98
N GLY A 47 1.62 10.71 8.06
CA GLY A 47 1.73 11.68 6.96
C GLY A 47 2.69 11.27 5.82
N GLU A 48 3.25 10.07 5.89
CA GLU A 48 4.13 9.48 4.88
C GLU A 48 3.44 8.29 4.20
N ALA A 49 3.75 8.07 2.92
CA ALA A 49 3.16 6.97 2.18
C ALA A 49 3.81 5.64 2.56
N VAL A 50 2.98 4.65 2.88
CA VAL A 50 3.37 3.25 3.10
C VAL A 50 3.57 2.56 1.75
N ASP A 51 2.53 2.59 0.93
CA ASP A 51 2.45 1.98 -0.40
C ASP A 51 1.19 2.50 -1.10
N ARG A 52 1.01 2.14 -2.37
CA ARG A 52 -0.23 2.32 -3.12
C ARG A 52 -0.96 1.00 -3.28
N VAL A 53 -2.29 1.05 -3.13
CA VAL A 53 -3.20 -0.03 -3.51
C VAL A 53 -3.73 0.28 -4.91
N HIS A 54 -3.50 -0.60 -5.86
CA HIS A 54 -4.17 -0.52 -7.16
C HIS A 54 -5.66 -0.83 -6.96
N PHE A 55 -6.54 0.00 -7.50
CA PHE A 55 -8.00 -0.16 -7.36
C PHE A 55 -8.64 -0.47 -8.70
N ASP A 56 -9.59 -1.41 -8.69
CA ASP A 56 -10.48 -1.68 -9.81
C ASP A 56 -11.78 -0.89 -9.61
N PRO A 57 -11.98 0.23 -10.33
CA PRO A 57 -13.18 1.05 -10.14
C PRO A 57 -14.43 0.48 -10.83
N GLU A 58 -14.30 -0.57 -11.65
CA GLU A 58 -15.44 -1.26 -12.24
C GLU A 58 -15.99 -2.30 -11.27
N ALA A 59 -15.11 -3.09 -10.65
CA ALA A 59 -15.49 -4.06 -9.62
C ALA A 59 -15.62 -3.46 -8.20
N MET A 60 -15.17 -2.21 -8.01
CA MET A 60 -15.12 -1.51 -6.72
C MET A 60 -14.36 -2.28 -5.64
N VAL A 61 -13.17 -2.81 -5.99
CA VAL A 61 -12.31 -3.58 -5.08
C VAL A 61 -10.83 -3.30 -5.33
N PRO A 62 -9.95 -3.58 -4.34
CA PRO A 62 -8.52 -3.65 -4.57
C PRO A 62 -8.17 -4.68 -5.65
N SER A 63 -7.22 -4.32 -6.51
CA SER A 63 -6.55 -5.26 -7.41
C SER A 63 -5.40 -5.96 -6.68
N PRO A 64 -5.12 -7.24 -7.00
CA PRO A 64 -3.92 -7.90 -6.49
C PRO A 64 -2.66 -7.14 -6.88
N LYS A 65 -1.70 -7.04 -5.96
CA LYS A 65 -0.41 -6.43 -6.25
C LYS A 65 0.26 -7.16 -7.41
N GLY A 66 0.82 -6.41 -8.36
CA GLY A 66 1.38 -6.94 -9.61
C GLY A 66 0.35 -7.12 -10.75
N ARG A 67 -0.94 -6.89 -10.51
CA ARG A 67 -1.98 -6.92 -11.55
C ARG A 67 -2.86 -5.65 -11.52
N PRO A 68 -2.30 -4.47 -11.81
CA PRO A 68 -3.08 -3.23 -11.89
C PRO A 68 -4.14 -3.31 -13.00
N VAL A 69 -5.37 -2.88 -12.69
CA VAL A 69 -6.45 -2.76 -13.67
C VAL A 69 -6.40 -1.40 -14.38
N ARG A 70 -6.73 -1.41 -15.67
CA ARG A 70 -7.01 -0.22 -16.47
C ARG A 70 -8.39 -0.40 -17.09
N THR A 71 -9.27 0.56 -16.88
CA THR A 71 -10.67 0.51 -17.35
C THR A 71 -11.07 1.86 -17.94
N ARG A 72 -12.27 2.00 -18.50
CA ARG A 72 -12.75 3.26 -19.11
C ARG A 72 -13.99 3.83 -18.41
N VAL A 73 -14.27 3.36 -17.20
CA VAL A 73 -15.39 3.87 -16.38
C VAL A 73 -15.09 5.25 -15.82
N SER A 74 -16.15 6.02 -15.55
CA SER A 74 -16.05 7.25 -14.76
C SER A 74 -15.71 6.89 -13.30
N VAL A 75 -14.81 7.63 -12.68
CA VAL A 75 -14.35 7.39 -11.31
C VAL A 75 -14.76 8.56 -10.43
N ASP A 76 -15.43 8.24 -9.33
CA ASP A 76 -15.68 9.14 -8.21
C ASP A 76 -14.62 8.87 -7.12
N PRO A 77 -13.63 9.77 -6.92
CA PRO A 77 -12.57 9.57 -5.93
C PRO A 77 -13.09 9.42 -4.50
N ASP A 78 -14.14 10.12 -4.12
CA ASP A 78 -14.67 10.07 -2.75
C ASP A 78 -15.30 8.71 -2.47
N ARG A 79 -16.01 8.17 -3.46
CA ARG A 79 -16.55 6.80 -3.39
C ARG A 79 -15.44 5.75 -3.32
N VAL A 80 -14.36 5.90 -4.10
CA VAL A 80 -13.20 4.99 -4.04
C VAL A 80 -12.58 5.03 -2.65
N LYS A 81 -12.37 6.23 -2.09
CA LYS A 81 -11.81 6.41 -0.76
C LYS A 81 -12.66 5.72 0.31
N ALA A 82 -13.97 5.95 0.32
CA ALA A 82 -14.89 5.35 1.28
C ALA A 82 -14.88 3.81 1.23
N VAL A 83 -14.81 3.23 0.03
CA VAL A 83 -14.69 1.76 -0.12
C VAL A 83 -13.35 1.27 0.42
N MET A 84 -12.26 1.97 0.11
CA MET A 84 -10.94 1.61 0.62
C MET A 84 -10.84 1.72 2.15
N GLU A 85 -11.50 2.68 2.78
CA GLU A 85 -11.57 2.77 4.24
C GLU A 85 -12.23 1.53 4.85
N SER A 86 -13.31 1.02 4.24
CA SER A 86 -13.93 -0.25 4.65
C SER A 86 -13.00 -1.44 4.43
N VAL A 87 -12.34 -1.52 3.28
CA VAL A 87 -11.37 -2.59 2.94
C VAL A 87 -10.23 -2.65 3.96
N MET A 88 -9.70 -1.50 4.38
CA MET A 88 -8.59 -1.45 5.33
C MET A 88 -8.98 -2.01 6.71
N GLY A 89 -10.26 -1.95 7.10
CA GLY A 89 -10.75 -2.61 8.31
C GLY A 89 -10.72 -4.14 8.26
N GLU A 90 -10.62 -4.74 7.07
CA GLU A 90 -10.52 -6.20 6.85
C GLU A 90 -9.07 -6.66 6.56
N CYS A 91 -8.14 -5.72 6.40
CA CYS A 91 -6.76 -6.02 6.04
C CYS A 91 -6.00 -6.66 7.20
N ARG A 92 -5.05 -7.54 6.86
CA ARG A 92 -4.11 -8.14 7.81
C ARG A 92 -2.70 -8.18 7.24
N VAL A 93 -1.72 -8.07 8.13
CA VAL A 93 -0.34 -8.46 7.81
C VAL A 93 -0.28 -9.98 7.71
N LEU A 94 0.44 -10.50 6.71
CA LEU A 94 0.79 -11.92 6.65
C LEU A 94 2.03 -12.19 7.50
N ASP A 95 2.08 -13.38 8.10
CA ASP A 95 3.22 -13.84 8.93
C ASP A 95 4.40 -14.29 8.06
N ALA A 96 4.90 -13.35 7.24
CA ALA A 96 6.02 -13.53 6.33
C ALA A 96 6.60 -12.15 5.96
N ALA A 97 7.91 -12.12 5.70
CA ALA A 97 8.59 -10.95 5.19
C ALA A 97 9.55 -11.32 4.06
N GLU A 98 9.57 -10.51 3.01
CA GLU A 98 10.55 -10.57 1.93
C GLU A 98 11.65 -9.55 2.20
N PHE A 99 12.92 -9.94 2.18
CA PHE A 99 14.01 -8.98 2.25
C PHE A 99 14.29 -8.37 0.87
N ARG A 100 14.38 -7.04 0.77
CA ARG A 100 14.60 -6.32 -0.50
C ARG A 100 15.94 -5.59 -0.52
N ASP A 101 16.83 -6.10 -1.36
CA ASP A 101 18.08 -5.43 -1.77
C ASP A 101 17.81 -4.63 -3.06
N PRO A 102 18.30 -3.39 -3.22
CA PRO A 102 19.24 -2.64 -2.39
C PRO A 102 18.60 -1.75 -1.31
N GLU A 103 17.29 -1.89 -1.05
CA GLU A 103 16.56 -1.02 -0.12
C GLU A 103 16.90 -1.25 1.37
N ASP A 104 17.62 -2.33 1.68
CA ASP A 104 17.99 -2.76 3.03
C ASP A 104 16.78 -2.82 3.98
N ALA A 105 15.67 -3.37 3.47
CA ALA A 105 14.38 -3.36 4.13
C ALA A 105 13.62 -4.68 3.96
N TRP A 106 12.84 -5.03 4.98
CA TRP A 106 11.83 -6.08 4.97
C TRP A 106 10.53 -5.55 4.40
N ALA A 107 10.05 -6.13 3.31
CA ALA A 107 8.71 -5.91 2.79
C ALA A 107 7.74 -6.94 3.38
N VAL A 108 6.86 -6.46 4.25
CA VAL A 108 5.84 -7.27 4.91
C VAL A 108 4.52 -7.17 4.15
N PRO A 109 3.97 -8.28 3.61
CA PRO A 109 2.75 -8.23 2.82
C PRO A 109 1.50 -7.88 3.64
N VAL A 110 0.68 -6.97 3.10
CA VAL A 110 -0.67 -6.69 3.59
C VAL A 110 -1.67 -7.34 2.66
N ALA A 111 -2.52 -8.19 3.23
CA ALA A 111 -3.53 -8.94 2.52
C ALA A 111 -4.95 -8.46 2.85
N TRP A 112 -5.76 -8.35 1.81
CA TRP A 112 -7.22 -8.26 1.93
C TRP A 112 -7.82 -9.54 1.38
N ARG A 113 -8.67 -10.21 2.17
CA ARG A 113 -9.17 -11.57 1.85
C ARG A 113 -8.02 -12.52 1.50
N ASN A 114 -7.95 -13.00 0.26
CA ASN A 114 -6.97 -13.95 -0.24
C ASN A 114 -5.95 -13.34 -1.22
N ILE A 115 -5.82 -12.00 -1.26
CA ILE A 115 -4.88 -11.31 -2.16
C ILE A 115 -3.98 -10.35 -1.38
N ILE A 116 -2.71 -10.24 -1.80
CA ILE A 116 -1.79 -9.19 -1.34
C ILE A 116 -2.12 -7.91 -2.11
N ILE A 117 -2.30 -6.80 -1.40
CA ILE A 117 -2.67 -5.52 -2.01
C ILE A 117 -1.64 -4.41 -1.77
N ALA A 118 -0.79 -4.57 -0.75
CA ALA A 118 0.27 -3.62 -0.40
C ALA A 118 1.41 -4.34 0.34
N HIS A 119 2.53 -3.64 0.54
CA HIS A 119 3.59 -4.02 1.46
C HIS A 119 3.87 -2.88 2.44
N ILE A 120 4.15 -3.21 3.69
CA ILE A 120 4.76 -2.27 4.64
C ILE A 120 6.25 -2.56 4.65
N LYS A 121 7.07 -1.55 4.37
CA LYS A 121 8.53 -1.67 4.45
C LYS A 121 9.02 -1.29 5.84
N VAL A 122 9.90 -2.12 6.37
CA VAL A 122 10.55 -1.92 7.67
C VAL A 122 12.05 -2.08 7.49
N ALA A 123 12.86 -1.25 8.14
CA ALA A 123 14.31 -1.25 8.02
C ALA A 123 14.93 -2.61 8.37
N TYR A 124 16.17 -2.83 7.95
CA TYR A 124 16.95 -4.06 8.15
C TYR A 124 16.84 -4.68 9.55
N ASP A 125 16.84 -3.86 10.60
CA ASP A 125 16.79 -4.32 11.98
C ASP A 125 15.37 -4.71 12.47
N GLY A 126 14.34 -4.49 11.64
CA GLY A 126 12.93 -4.77 11.92
C GLY A 126 12.21 -3.71 12.77
N ALA A 127 12.85 -2.57 13.07
CA ALA A 127 12.33 -1.59 14.02
C ALA A 127 11.53 -0.46 13.41
N GLU A 128 12.03 0.06 12.29
CA GLU A 128 11.66 1.39 11.79
C GLU A 128 10.90 1.28 10.48
N PHE A 129 9.81 2.03 10.39
CA PHE A 129 9.07 2.20 9.15
C PHE A 129 9.94 2.86 8.08
N VAL A 130 9.92 2.30 6.86
CA VAL A 130 10.59 2.88 5.69
C VAL A 130 9.53 3.39 4.71
N PRO A 131 9.34 4.71 4.58
CA PRO A 131 8.31 5.27 3.70
C PRO A 131 8.64 5.14 2.21
N ASP A 132 7.60 5.13 1.37
CA ASP A 132 7.72 5.39 -0.06
C ASP A 132 7.75 6.91 -0.30
N LEU A 133 8.94 7.50 -0.20
CA LEU A 133 9.14 8.95 -0.35
C LEU A 133 8.69 9.48 -1.72
N ALA A 134 8.78 8.67 -2.77
CA ALA A 134 8.34 9.07 -4.11
C ALA A 134 6.81 9.20 -4.16
N LEU A 135 6.10 8.22 -3.59
CA LEU A 135 4.66 8.28 -3.44
C LEU A 135 4.25 9.37 -2.44
N THR A 136 4.94 9.56 -1.32
CA THR A 136 4.67 10.69 -0.39
C THR A 136 4.69 12.01 -1.16
N ALA A 137 5.75 12.26 -1.92
CA ALA A 137 5.88 13.49 -2.69
C ALA A 137 4.77 13.62 -3.74
N GLU A 138 4.36 12.51 -4.37
CA GLU A 138 3.23 12.49 -5.29
C GLU A 138 1.90 12.83 -4.61
N VAL A 139 1.61 12.23 -3.46
CA VAL A 139 0.39 12.53 -2.69
C VAL A 139 0.35 14.00 -2.31
N ARG A 140 1.44 14.55 -1.77
CA ARG A 140 1.52 15.97 -1.38
C ARG A 140 1.27 16.94 -2.55
N ARG A 141 1.64 16.58 -3.78
CA ARG A 141 1.35 17.40 -4.98
C ARG A 141 -0.12 17.36 -5.42
N ASN A 142 -0.87 16.36 -4.99
CA ASN A 142 -2.25 16.10 -5.42
C ASN A 142 -3.27 16.35 -4.29
N VAL A 143 -2.83 16.82 -3.12
CA VAL A 143 -3.72 17.37 -2.08
C VAL A 143 -3.90 18.87 -2.35
N PRO A 144 -5.13 19.40 -2.42
CA PRO A 144 -5.40 20.82 -2.60
C PRO A 144 -4.87 21.71 -1.47
#